data_AF-A0A357MDI1-F1
#
_entry.id   AF-A0A357MDI1-F1
#
_cell.length_a   1.000
_cell.length_b   1.000
_cell.length_c   1.000
_cell.angle_alpha   90.00
_cell.angle_beta   90.00
_cell.angle_gamma   90.00
#
_symmetry.space_group_name_H-M   'P 1'
#
loop_
_entity.id
_entity.type
_entity.pdbx_description
1 polymer ?
#
loop_
_entity_poly.entity_id
_entity_poly.type
_entity_poly.pdbx_seq_one_letter_code
_entity_poly.pdbx_strand_id
1 'polypeptide(L)'
;MISQRSVGFSIILSLITCGIYGIFWFIALTNDVGKLSGDYTFTGGKHFLLTLITCGIWSLVWAYQIGKHVAEAQRQRGQLVSDNSALYVILTILSFGIVTYALVQSDVNKLV
;
A
#
# COMPACT_ATOMS: atom_id res chain seq x y z
N MET A 1 16.28 4.03 -1.63
CA MET A 1 16.22 3.17 -0.43
C MET A 1 14.78 2.82 -0.14
N ILE A 2 14.50 1.55 0.15
CA ILE A 2 13.20 1.08 0.64
C ILE A 2 13.31 1.04 2.16
N SER A 3 12.34 1.60 2.87
CA SER A 3 12.44 1.78 4.33
C SER A 3 11.52 0.79 5.05
N GLN A 4 12.11 -0.01 5.95
CA GLN A 4 11.34 -0.77 6.94
C GLN A 4 10.54 0.23 7.81
N ARG A 5 9.23 0.03 7.93
CA ARG A 5 8.37 0.87 8.77
C ARG A 5 7.61 0.02 9.77
N SER A 6 7.60 0.43 11.03
CA SER A 6 6.78 -0.21 12.06
C SER A 6 5.30 0.07 11.77
N VAL A 7 4.53 -0.99 11.53
CA VAL A 7 3.09 -0.91 11.25
C VAL A 7 2.34 -0.23 12.39
N GLY A 8 2.65 -0.59 13.64
CA GLY A 8 2.02 0.00 14.82
C GLY A 8 2.33 1.49 14.96
N PHE A 9 3.58 1.89 14.72
CA PHE A 9 3.96 3.31 14.77
C PHE A 9 3.27 4.12 13.68
N SER A 10 3.17 3.56 12.46
CA SER A 10 2.48 4.22 11.35
C SER A 10 0.98 4.42 11.59
N ILE A 11 0.32 3.47 12.26
CA ILE A 11 -1.09 3.60 12.66
C ILE A 11 -1.24 4.72 13.70
N ILE A 12 -0.44 4.68 14.77
CA ILE A 12 -0.49 5.68 15.85
C ILE A 12 -0.26 7.09 15.28
N LEU A 13 0.75 7.24 14.42
CA LEU A 13 1.08 8.53 13.83
C LEU A 13 -0.02 9.03 12.88
N SER A 14 -0.68 8.13 12.15
CA SER A 14 -1.86 8.48 11.34
C SER A 14 -3.00 9.02 12.20
N LEU A 15 -3.22 8.47 13.40
CA LEU A 15 -4.26 8.94 14.32
C LEU A 15 -3.90 10.28 14.96
N ILE A 16 -2.66 10.42 15.47
CA ILE A 16 -2.19 11.65 16.13
C ILE A 16 -2.16 12.83 15.16
N THR A 17 -1.84 12.59 13.88
CA THR A 17 -1.77 13.64 12.85
C THR A 17 -3.09 13.86 12.12
N CYS A 18 -4.21 13.38 12.65
CA CYS A 18 -5.54 13.51 12.03
C CYS A 18 -5.59 13.03 10.56
N GLY A 19 -4.88 11.96 10.25
CA GLY A 19 -4.82 11.36 8.92
C GLY A 19 -3.75 11.92 7.98
N ILE A 20 -3.07 13.02 8.33
CA ILE A 20 -2.04 13.63 7.48
C ILE A 20 -0.87 12.65 7.24
N TYR A 21 -0.40 11.98 8.29
CA TYR A 21 0.64 10.95 8.13
C TYR A 21 0.14 9.75 7.31
N GLY A 22 -1.16 9.45 7.35
CA GLY A 22 -1.75 8.39 6.51
C GLY A 22 -1.54 8.64 5.01
N ILE A 23 -1.60 9.90 4.58
CA ILE A 23 -1.31 10.32 3.20
C ILE A 23 0.17 10.07 2.87
N PHE A 24 1.08 10.53 3.73
CA PHE A 24 2.51 10.28 3.55
C PHE A 24 2.82 8.79 3.48
N TRP A 25 2.23 8.00 4.39
CA TRP A 25 2.41 6.56 4.44
C TRP A 25 1.91 5.88 3.17
N PHE A 26 0.73 6.25 2.67
CA PHE A 26 0.18 5.75 1.41
C PHE A 26 1.14 5.99 0.24
N ILE A 27 1.66 7.21 0.10
CA ILE A 27 2.55 7.59 -1.00
C ILE A 27 3.86 6.79 -0.92
N ALA A 28 4.45 6.74 0.28
CA ALA A 28 5.72 6.08 0.51
C ALA A 28 5.61 4.56 0.31
N LEU A 29 4.54 3.94 0.82
CA LEU A 29 4.26 2.52 0.67
C LEU A 29 4.06 2.12 -0.79
N THR A 30 3.28 2.90 -1.54
CA THR A 30 3.04 2.66 -2.98
C THR A 30 4.35 2.74 -3.77
N ASN A 31 5.17 3.76 -3.51
CA ASN A 31 6.47 3.90 -4.17
C ASN A 31 7.43 2.74 -3.84
N ASP A 32 7.41 2.26 -2.60
CA ASP A 32 8.26 1.14 -2.18
C ASP A 32 7.81 -0.15 -2.88
N VAL A 33 6.51 -0.42 -2.97
CA VAL A 33 5.96 -1.55 -3.74
C VAL A 33 6.29 -1.47 -5.24
N GLY A 34 6.19 -0.28 -5.84
CA GLY A 34 6.57 -0.08 -7.25
C GLY A 34 8.05 -0.43 -7.50
N LYS A 35 8.96 0.02 -6.62
CA LYS A 35 10.38 -0.35 -6.68
C LYS A 35 10.61 -1.84 -6.47
N LEU A 36 9.89 -2.45 -5.53
CA LEU A 36 10.01 -3.86 -5.18
C LEU A 36 9.53 -4.80 -6.29
N SER A 37 8.49 -4.40 -7.03
CA SER A 37 7.93 -5.16 -8.16
C SER A 37 8.64 -4.90 -9.49
N GLY A 38 9.55 -3.92 -9.55
CA GLY A 38 10.22 -3.48 -10.77
C GLY A 38 9.39 -2.52 -11.64
N ASP A 39 8.17 -2.18 -11.25
CA ASP A 39 7.35 -1.18 -11.94
C ASP A 39 7.51 0.21 -11.30
N TYR A 40 8.48 0.98 -11.82
CA TYR A 40 8.72 2.35 -11.39
C TYR A 40 7.63 3.35 -11.83
N THR A 41 6.70 2.94 -12.70
CA THR A 41 5.56 3.77 -13.08
C THR A 41 4.45 3.74 -12.01
N PHE A 42 4.47 2.74 -11.13
CA PHE A 42 3.56 2.59 -9.99
C PHE A 42 3.96 3.53 -8.84
N THR A 43 3.61 4.82 -8.99
CA THR A 43 3.99 5.88 -8.06
C THR A 43 2.86 6.30 -7.13
N GLY A 44 3.18 6.50 -5.86
CA GLY A 44 2.25 6.94 -4.83
C GLY A 44 1.62 8.30 -5.11
N GLY A 45 2.39 9.24 -5.67
CA GLY A 45 1.86 10.57 -6.02
C GLY A 45 0.75 10.51 -7.08
N LYS A 46 0.93 9.68 -8.11
CA LYS A 46 -0.08 9.44 -9.16
C LYS A 46 -1.35 8.85 -8.56
N HIS A 47 -1.22 7.79 -7.75
CA HIS A 47 -2.38 7.14 -7.15
C HIS A 47 -3.08 8.03 -6.11
N PHE A 48 -2.34 8.82 -5.34
CA PHE A 48 -2.91 9.75 -4.37
C PHE A 48 -3.73 10.85 -5.06
N LEU A 49 -3.18 11.46 -6.12
CA LEU A 49 -3.88 12.48 -6.89
C LEU A 49 -5.17 11.93 -7.50
N LEU A 50 -5.14 10.72 -8.06
CA LEU A 50 -6.32 10.07 -8.61
C LEU A 50 -7.35 9.73 -7.53
N THR A 51 -6.93 9.29 -6.35
CA THR A 51 -7.82 9.11 -5.18
C THR A 51 -8.47 10.42 -4.77
N LEU A 52 -7.76 11.54 -4.79
CA LEU A 52 -8.32 12.85 -4.47
C LEU A 52 -9.34 13.31 -5.51
N ILE A 53 -9.00 13.24 -6.81
CA ILE A 53 -9.87 13.68 -7.91
C ILE A 53 -11.13 12.82 -8.03
N THR A 54 -11.05 11.53 -7.71
CA THR A 54 -12.18 10.59 -7.78
C THR A 54 -12.95 10.47 -6.47
N CYS A 55 -12.74 11.38 -5.52
CA CYS A 55 -13.42 11.38 -4.21
C CYS A 55 -13.28 10.04 -3.47
N GLY A 56 -12.10 9.43 -3.51
CA GLY A 56 -11.81 8.17 -2.82
C GLY A 56 -12.09 6.91 -3.65
N ILE A 57 -12.85 6.97 -4.75
CA ILE A 57 -13.21 5.77 -5.54
C ILE A 57 -11.97 5.05 -6.08
N TRP A 58 -10.96 5.81 -6.53
CA TRP A 58 -9.71 5.23 -7.03
C TRP A 58 -8.93 4.44 -5.98
N SER A 59 -9.21 4.60 -4.68
CA SER A 59 -8.59 3.78 -3.63
C SER A 59 -8.89 2.28 -3.82
N LEU A 60 -10.04 1.92 -4.40
CA LEU A 60 -10.40 0.53 -4.73
C LEU A 60 -9.51 -0.04 -5.83
N VAL A 61 -9.31 0.75 -6.88
CA VAL A 61 -8.43 0.40 -8.01
C VAL A 61 -6.99 0.25 -7.53
N TRP A 62 -6.53 1.18 -6.69
CA TRP A 62 -5.22 1.09 -6.06
C TRP A 62 -5.08 -0.16 -5.17
N ALA A 63 -6.10 -0.49 -4.37
CA ALA A 63 -6.06 -1.64 -3.47
C ALA A 63 -5.90 -2.97 -4.22
N TYR A 64 -6.55 -3.09 -5.37
CA TYR A 64 -6.35 -4.23 -6.27
C TYR A 64 -4.92 -4.24 -6.85
N GLN A 65 -4.47 -3.12 -7.42
CA GLN A 65 -3.17 -3.04 -8.08
C GLN A 65 -2.02 -3.31 -7.10
N ILE A 66 -2.06 -2.71 -5.91
CA ILE A 66 -0.97 -2.87 -4.94
C ILE A 66 -0.84 -4.32 -4.46
N GLY A 67 -1.95 -5.06 -4.34
CA GLY A 67 -1.93 -6.51 -4.06
C GLY A 67 -1.21 -7.31 -5.14
N LYS A 68 -1.47 -7.00 -6.42
CA LYS A 68 -0.78 -7.64 -7.55
C LYS A 68 0.71 -7.31 -7.58
N HIS A 69 1.08 -6.06 -7.33
CA HIS A 69 2.49 -5.66 -7.27
C HIS A 69 3.23 -6.31 -6.10
N VAL A 70 2.59 -6.47 -4.93
CA VAL A 70 3.19 -7.22 -3.81
C VAL A 70 3.38 -8.70 -4.17
N ALA A 71 2.39 -9.34 -4.78
CA ALA A 71 2.50 -10.72 -5.23
C ALA A 71 3.62 -10.91 -6.26
N GLU A 72 3.78 -9.97 -7.18
CA GLU A 72 4.87 -9.96 -8.16
C GLU A 72 6.24 -9.76 -7.48
N ALA A 73 6.33 -8.85 -6.51
CA ALA A 73 7.56 -8.66 -5.72
C ALA A 73 7.95 -9.91 -4.91
N GLN A 74 6.97 -10.63 -4.34
CA GLN A 74 7.18 -11.93 -3.68
C GLN A 74 7.72 -12.97 -4.66
N ARG A 75 7.11 -13.05 -5.86
CA ARG A 75 7.49 -13.98 -6.92
C ARG A 75 8.94 -13.77 -7.37
N GLN A 76 9.33 -12.52 -7.60
CA GLN A 76 10.69 -12.16 -8.03
C GLN A 76 11.77 -12.53 -6.99
N ARG A 77 11.37 -12.69 -5.72
CA ARG A 77 12.27 -13.04 -4.61
C ARG A 77 12.18 -14.50 -4.19
N GLY A 78 11.43 -15.33 -4.92
CA GLY A 78 11.25 -16.75 -4.60
C GLY A 78 10.49 -17.00 -3.29
N GLN A 79 9.75 -16.02 -2.77
CA GLN A 79 8.91 -16.20 -1.59
C GLN A 79 7.58 -16.88 -1.95
N LEU A 80 6.90 -17.45 -0.95
CA LEU A 80 5.53 -17.93 -1.09
C LEU A 80 4.62 -16.76 -1.51
N VAL A 81 4.06 -16.84 -2.72
CA VAL A 81 3.21 -15.79 -3.28
C VAL A 81 1.83 -15.84 -2.64
N SER A 82 1.39 -14.72 -2.07
CA SER A 82 0.06 -14.54 -1.49
C SER A 82 -0.64 -13.41 -2.25
N ASP A 83 -1.65 -13.76 -3.05
CA ASP A 83 -2.44 -12.78 -3.78
C ASP A 83 -3.57 -12.22 -2.90
N ASN A 84 -3.25 -11.16 -2.15
CA ASN A 84 -4.18 -10.48 -1.26
C ASN A 84 -5.01 -9.38 -1.96
N SER A 85 -4.97 -9.29 -3.30
CA SER A 85 -5.61 -8.20 -4.06
C SER A 85 -7.11 -8.09 -3.80
N ALA A 86 -7.83 -9.20 -3.80
CA ALA A 86 -9.28 -9.22 -3.53
C ALA A 86 -9.60 -8.83 -2.08
N LEU A 87 -8.79 -9.31 -1.13
CA LEU A 87 -8.92 -8.96 0.28
C LEU A 87 -8.75 -7.45 0.50
N TYR A 88 -7.74 -6.84 -0.13
CA TYR A 88 -7.49 -5.40 -0.02
C TYR A 88 -8.63 -4.56 -0.58
N VAL A 89 -9.26 -4.99 -1.68
CA VAL A 89 -10.46 -4.32 -2.21
C VAL A 89 -11.60 -4.39 -1.20
N ILE A 90 -11.90 -5.58 -0.66
CA ILE A 90 -13.00 -5.78 0.31
C ILE A 90 -12.77 -4.91 1.55
N LEU A 91 -11.55 -4.91 2.11
CA LEU A 91 -11.22 -4.09 3.27
C LEU A 91 -11.36 -2.59 2.99
N THR A 92 -10.98 -2.15 1.79
CA THR A 92 -11.11 -0.74 1.39
C THR A 92 -12.59 -0.34 1.24
N ILE A 93 -13.45 -1.21 0.69
CA ILE A 93 -14.91 -0.97 0.60
C ILE A 93 -15.53 -0.83 2.00
N LEU A 94 -15.10 -1.66 2.95
CA LEU A 94 -15.56 -1.60 4.34
C LEU A 94 -14.98 -0.42 5.12
N SER A 95 -14.39 0.58 4.43
CA SER A 95 -13.77 1.77 5.02
C SER A 95 -12.58 1.49 5.95
N PHE A 96 -11.99 0.30 5.89
CA PHE A 96 -10.79 -0.08 6.64
C PHE A 96 -9.50 0.19 5.84
N GLY A 97 -9.38 1.41 5.28
CA GLY A 97 -8.20 1.80 4.48
C GLY A 97 -6.88 1.66 5.24
N ILE A 98 -6.87 2.00 6.53
CA ILE A 98 -5.66 1.91 7.36
C ILE A 98 -5.21 0.45 7.61
N VAL A 99 -6.15 -0.50 7.65
CA VAL A 99 -5.85 -1.93 7.80
C VAL A 99 -5.21 -2.47 6.53
N THR A 100 -5.71 -2.04 5.37
CA THR A 100 -5.09 -2.35 4.07
C THR A 100 -3.64 -1.87 4.03
N TYR A 101 -3.36 -0.65 4.52
CA TYR A 101 -1.98 -0.13 4.58
C TYR A 101 -1.09 -0.95 5.50
N ALA A 102 -1.63 -1.37 6.65
CA ALA A 102 -0.93 -2.21 7.62
C ALA A 102 -0.55 -3.58 7.04
N LEU A 103 -1.46 -4.23 6.33
CA LEU A 103 -1.21 -5.54 5.70
C LEU A 103 -0.17 -5.43 4.59
N VAL A 104 -0.33 -4.46 3.69
CA VAL A 104 0.64 -4.22 2.61
C VAL A 104 2.03 -3.88 3.18
N GLN A 105 2.11 -3.05 4.23
CA GLN A 105 3.38 -2.74 4.88
C GLN A 105 4.00 -3.97 5.55
N SER A 106 3.19 -4.85 6.15
CA SER A 106 3.65 -6.12 6.73
C SER A 106 4.27 -7.03 5.66
N ASP A 107 3.64 -7.14 4.50
CA ASP A 107 4.15 -7.93 3.39
C ASP A 107 5.43 -7.31 2.80
N VAL A 108 5.45 -5.99 2.60
CA VAL A 108 6.64 -5.25 2.15
C VAL A 108 7.82 -5.44 3.11
N ASN A 109 7.58 -5.40 4.42
CA ASN A 109 8.62 -5.60 5.42
C ASN A 109 9.22 -7.01 5.41
N LYS A 110 8.49 -8.04 4.94
CA LYS A 110 9.07 -9.39 4.76
C LYS A 110 9.96 -9.51 3.54
N LEU A 111 9.86 -8.55 2.61
CA LEU A 111 10.61 -8.55 1.38
C LEU A 111 11.97 -7.87 1.55
N VAL A 112 12.06 -6.84 2.39
CA VAL A 112 13.25 -6.01 2.60
C VAL A 112 14.16 -6.60 3.66
#